data_AF-A0A933H2W2-F1
#
_entry.id   AF-A0A933H2W2-F1
#
_cell.length_a   1.000
_cell.length_b   1.000
_cell.length_c   1.000
_cell.angle_alpha   90.00
_cell.angle_beta   90.00
_cell.angle_gamma   90.00
#
_symmetry.space_group_name_H-M   'P 1'
#
loop_
_entity.id
_entity.type
_entity.pdbx_description
1 polymer ?
#
loop_
_entity_poly.entity_id
_entity_poly.type
_entity_poly.pdbx_seq_one_letter_code
_entity_poly.pdbx_strand_id
1 'polypeptide(L)'
;MPKPKIDVLFLKIALRNGAITEEACENLVRKQSELALAGQRVPMARICLDEKVLDENQVAKILRAERYMEVRGADKHLAQVLEIMQVVDPDRIAECLAEQKRIYRETKTGDFPRLADIVVLRGHATPKQIEEAVKLQEETRLPSQRLSPSRAIERLKEGQKPPDSTQSLTDVLAEFGIDRAEAEAKYKQEIEIYVQCEYCGRSNLRSASKCKRCGNLLSDPPSVGG
;
A
#
# COMPACT_ATOMS: atom_id res chain seq x y z
N MET A 1 -15.50 9.18 -5.70
CA MET A 1 -15.45 7.95 -4.88
C MET A 1 -14.00 7.71 -4.50
N PRO A 2 -13.68 7.16 -3.31
CA PRO A 2 -12.29 6.85 -2.96
C PRO A 2 -11.75 5.82 -3.96
N LYS A 3 -10.58 6.09 -4.56
CA LYS A 3 -9.93 5.18 -5.52
C LYS A 3 -9.61 3.82 -4.84
N PRO A 4 -9.54 2.73 -5.62
CA PRO A 4 -9.19 1.40 -5.11
C PRO A 4 -7.81 1.45 -4.47
N LYS A 5 -7.66 0.91 -3.26
CA LYS A 5 -6.33 0.67 -2.68
C LYS A 5 -5.90 -0.71 -3.17
N ILE A 6 -4.92 -0.75 -4.06
CA ILE A 6 -4.36 -2.00 -4.57
C ILE A 6 -3.35 -2.51 -3.54
N ASP A 7 -3.36 -3.83 -3.28
CA ASP A 7 -2.41 -4.46 -2.36
C ASP A 7 -1.06 -4.69 -3.08
N VAL A 8 -0.37 -3.58 -3.36
CA VAL A 8 0.85 -3.57 -4.18
C VAL A 8 1.97 -4.39 -3.54
N LEU A 9 2.09 -4.36 -2.21
CA LEU A 9 3.16 -5.06 -1.50
C LEU A 9 3.01 -6.59 -1.62
N PHE A 10 1.79 -7.11 -1.46
CA PHE A 10 1.47 -8.51 -1.68
C PHE A 10 1.94 -9.00 -3.06
N LEU A 11 1.56 -8.28 -4.13
CA LEU A 11 1.93 -8.65 -5.50
C LEU A 11 3.44 -8.54 -5.76
N LYS A 12 4.11 -7.52 -5.20
CA LYS A 12 5.58 -7.38 -5.33
C LYS A 12 6.31 -8.56 -4.72
N ILE A 13 5.85 -9.03 -3.57
CA ILE A 13 6.43 -10.19 -2.92
C ILE A 13 6.16 -11.46 -3.73
N ALA A 14 4.94 -11.63 -4.22
CA ALA A 14 4.56 -12.77 -5.06
C ALA A 14 5.43 -12.84 -6.33
N LEU A 15 5.57 -11.71 -7.05
CA LEU A 15 6.36 -11.61 -8.27
C LEU A 15 7.85 -11.87 -8.01
N ARG A 16 8.43 -11.21 -7.00
CA ARG A 16 9.85 -11.37 -6.64
C ARG A 16 10.21 -12.82 -6.26
N ASN A 17 9.27 -13.55 -5.67
CA ASN A 17 9.47 -14.94 -5.30
C ASN A 17 9.18 -15.93 -6.46
N GLY A 18 8.82 -15.43 -7.65
CA GLY A 18 8.42 -16.26 -8.79
C GLY A 18 7.13 -17.03 -8.56
N ALA A 19 6.29 -16.60 -7.61
CA ALA A 19 5.01 -17.25 -7.32
C ALA A 19 3.94 -16.90 -8.36
N ILE A 20 4.08 -15.76 -9.03
CA ILE A 20 3.25 -15.30 -10.14
C ILE A 20 4.15 -14.76 -11.26
N THR A 21 3.65 -14.75 -12.49
CA THR A 21 4.28 -14.07 -13.62
C THR A 21 3.87 -12.60 -13.68
N GLU A 22 4.57 -11.79 -14.47
CA GLU A 22 4.19 -10.39 -14.73
C GLU A 22 2.79 -10.31 -15.34
N GLU A 23 2.50 -11.15 -16.34
CA GLU A 23 1.17 -11.23 -16.97
C GLU A 23 0.07 -11.59 -15.95
N ALA A 24 0.32 -12.54 -15.05
CA ALA A 24 -0.62 -12.89 -13.99
C ALA A 24 -0.81 -11.70 -13.01
N CYS A 25 0.25 -10.98 -12.69
CA CYS A 25 0.19 -9.77 -11.86
C CYS A 25 -0.69 -8.69 -12.52
N GLU A 26 -0.49 -8.40 -13.80
CA GLU A 26 -1.31 -7.44 -14.56
C GLU A 26 -2.80 -7.82 -14.51
N ASN A 27 -3.11 -9.08 -14.80
CA ASN A 27 -4.48 -9.61 -14.78
C ASN A 27 -5.14 -9.47 -13.40
N LEU A 28 -4.41 -9.78 -12.33
CA LEU A 28 -4.89 -9.67 -10.95
C LEU A 28 -5.18 -8.22 -10.55
N VAL A 29 -4.30 -7.27 -10.91
CA VAL A 29 -4.51 -5.85 -10.64
C VAL A 29 -5.73 -5.32 -11.38
N ARG A 30 -5.90 -5.69 -12.66
CA ARG A 30 -7.09 -5.34 -13.44
C ARG A 30 -8.36 -5.88 -12.78
N LYS A 31 -8.35 -7.15 -12.37
CA LYS A 31 -9.49 -7.78 -11.68
C LYS A 31 -9.85 -7.05 -10.38
N GLN A 32 -8.86 -6.71 -9.55
CA GLN A 32 -9.11 -5.96 -8.32
C GLN A 32 -9.70 -4.58 -8.60
N SER A 33 -9.25 -3.94 -9.68
CA SER A 33 -9.77 -2.66 -10.13
C SER A 33 -11.23 -2.78 -10.58
N GLU A 34 -11.56 -3.75 -11.42
CA GLU A 34 -12.94 -4.03 -11.85
C GLU A 34 -13.89 -4.28 -10.66
N LEU A 35 -13.47 -5.11 -9.70
CA LEU A 35 -14.24 -5.38 -8.48
C LEU A 35 -14.46 -4.11 -7.66
N ALA A 36 -13.42 -3.29 -7.50
CA ALA A 36 -13.51 -2.02 -6.80
C ALA A 36 -14.44 -1.02 -7.50
N LEU A 37 -14.42 -0.98 -8.83
CA LEU A 37 -15.34 -0.16 -9.63
C LEU A 37 -16.80 -0.64 -9.51
N ALA A 38 -17.00 -1.94 -9.33
CA ALA A 38 -18.29 -2.53 -8.99
C ALA A 38 -18.71 -2.29 -7.52
N GLY A 39 -17.90 -1.59 -6.73
CA GLY A 39 -18.16 -1.28 -5.32
C GLY A 39 -17.76 -2.40 -4.35
N GLN A 40 -17.08 -3.44 -4.82
CA GLN A 40 -16.60 -4.55 -3.99
C GLN A 40 -15.14 -4.35 -3.60
N ARG A 41 -14.84 -4.43 -2.31
CA ARG A 41 -13.47 -4.38 -1.80
C ARG A 41 -13.01 -5.79 -1.46
N VAL A 42 -12.32 -6.42 -2.41
CA VAL A 42 -11.79 -7.76 -2.25
C VAL A 42 -10.27 -7.70 -2.08
N PRO A 43 -9.69 -8.27 -1.01
CA PRO A 43 -8.25 -8.34 -0.83
C PRO A 43 -7.57 -9.11 -1.97
N MET A 44 -6.38 -8.69 -2.37
CA MET A 44 -5.65 -9.33 -3.48
C MET A 44 -5.41 -10.82 -3.22
N ALA A 45 -5.07 -11.19 -1.98
CA ALA A 45 -4.92 -12.57 -1.55
C ALA A 45 -6.14 -13.44 -1.89
N ARG A 46 -7.36 -12.90 -1.74
CA ARG A 46 -8.59 -13.61 -2.08
C ARG A 46 -8.77 -13.75 -3.59
N ILE A 47 -8.47 -12.70 -4.35
CA ILE A 47 -8.52 -12.72 -5.82
C ILE A 47 -7.56 -13.78 -6.36
N CYS A 48 -6.34 -13.88 -5.83
CA CYS A 48 -5.38 -14.91 -6.25
C CYS A 48 -5.89 -16.34 -6.02
N LEU A 49 -6.63 -16.59 -4.93
CA LEU A 49 -7.23 -17.89 -4.65
C LEU A 49 -8.40 -18.19 -5.60
N ASP A 50 -9.28 -17.22 -5.81
CA ASP A 50 -10.46 -17.36 -6.65
C ASP A 50 -10.06 -17.60 -8.12
N GLU A 51 -9.02 -16.90 -8.59
CA GLU A 51 -8.46 -17.06 -9.94
C GLU A 51 -7.47 -18.25 -10.04
N LYS A 52 -7.26 -19.00 -8.94
CA LYS A 52 -6.35 -20.16 -8.84
C LYS A 52 -4.91 -19.86 -9.30
N VAL A 53 -4.50 -18.60 -9.20
CA VAL A 53 -3.13 -18.18 -9.51
C VAL A 53 -2.18 -18.61 -8.39
N LEU A 54 -2.69 -18.62 -7.15
CA LEU A 54 -1.96 -19.09 -5.97
C LEU A 54 -2.81 -20.09 -5.19
N ASP A 55 -2.15 -21.04 -4.53
CA ASP A 55 -2.78 -21.89 -3.53
C ASP A 55 -2.76 -21.25 -2.12
N GLU A 56 -3.51 -21.83 -1.18
CA GLU A 56 -3.60 -21.34 0.20
C GLU A 56 -2.25 -21.28 0.91
N ASN A 57 -1.35 -22.22 0.64
CA ASN A 57 -0.03 -22.26 1.26
C ASN A 57 0.87 -21.15 0.72
N GLN A 58 0.81 -20.86 -0.57
CA GLN A 58 1.54 -19.78 -1.22
C GLN A 58 1.04 -18.42 -0.72
N VAL A 59 -0.29 -18.24 -0.65
CA VAL A 59 -0.90 -17.02 -0.08
C VAL A 59 -0.46 -16.81 1.36
N ALA A 60 -0.51 -17.85 2.20
CA ALA A 60 -0.05 -17.75 3.60
C ALA A 60 1.43 -17.34 3.72
N LYS A 61 2.30 -17.87 2.85
CA LYS A 61 3.71 -17.48 2.79
C LYS A 61 3.91 -16.02 2.40
N ILE A 62 3.16 -15.54 1.41
CA ILE A 62 3.24 -14.14 0.95
C ILE A 62 2.74 -13.19 2.03
N LEU A 63 1.58 -13.48 2.65
CA LEU A 63 1.05 -12.67 3.75
C LEU A 63 2.01 -12.57 4.93
N ARG A 64 2.70 -13.66 5.27
CA ARG A 64 3.76 -13.62 6.29
C ARG A 64 4.89 -12.67 5.88
N ALA A 65 5.36 -12.79 4.65
CA ALA A 65 6.44 -11.95 4.15
C ALA A 65 6.02 -10.48 4.08
N GLU A 66 4.78 -10.19 3.72
CA GLU A 66 4.19 -8.86 3.72
C GLU A 66 4.19 -8.26 5.14
N ARG A 67 3.64 -8.99 6.12
CA ARG A 67 3.68 -8.60 7.54
C ARG A 67 5.11 -8.31 7.99
N TYR A 68 6.07 -9.15 7.63
CA TYR A 68 7.47 -8.92 7.95
C TYR A 68 8.03 -7.64 7.33
N MET A 69 7.74 -7.38 6.06
CA MET A 69 8.21 -6.18 5.37
C MET A 69 7.62 -4.90 5.97
N GLU A 70 6.34 -4.90 6.32
CA GLU A 70 5.68 -3.76 6.97
C GLU A 70 6.28 -3.46 8.35
N VAL A 71 6.40 -4.50 9.19
CA VAL A 71 7.02 -4.39 10.51
C VAL A 71 8.46 -3.90 10.37
N ARG A 72 9.22 -4.49 9.44
CA ARG A 72 10.62 -4.14 9.21
C ARG A 72 10.78 -2.70 8.74
N GLY A 73 9.87 -2.20 7.90
CA GLY A 73 9.85 -0.80 7.48
C GLY A 73 9.63 0.14 8.66
N ALA A 74 8.65 -0.15 9.50
CA ALA A 74 8.39 0.62 10.72
C ALA A 74 9.59 0.57 11.69
N ASP A 75 10.20 -0.60 11.86
CA ASP A 75 11.33 -0.78 12.77
C ASP A 75 12.61 -0.10 12.27
N LYS A 76 12.83 -0.02 10.95
CA LYS A 76 13.90 0.82 10.39
C LYS A 76 13.70 2.31 10.67
N HIS A 77 12.46 2.78 10.64
CA HIS A 77 12.19 4.18 11.00
C HIS A 77 12.39 4.40 12.51
N LEU A 78 12.00 3.44 13.36
CA LEU A 78 12.29 3.51 14.78
C LEU A 78 13.81 3.51 15.06
N ALA A 79 14.58 2.70 14.34
CA ALA A 79 16.05 2.71 14.40
C ALA A 79 16.62 4.12 14.13
N GLN A 80 16.18 4.78 13.07
CA GLN A 80 16.60 6.16 12.75
C GLN A 80 16.26 7.14 13.88
N VAL A 81 15.08 7.00 14.49
CA VAL A 81 14.69 7.84 15.63
C VAL A 81 15.59 7.59 16.84
N LEU A 82 15.91 6.33 17.15
CA LEU A 82 16.82 5.97 18.24
C LEU A 82 18.23 6.52 18.02
N GLU A 83 18.71 6.54 16.77
CA GLU A 83 19.99 7.16 16.38
C GLU A 83 19.95 8.69 16.59
N ILE A 84 18.88 9.36 16.13
CA ILE A 84 18.71 10.81 16.29
C ILE A 84 18.67 11.20 17.77
N MET A 85 17.98 10.41 18.60
CA MET A 85 17.92 10.63 20.04
C MET A 85 19.21 10.26 20.78
N GLN A 86 20.17 9.61 20.10
CA GLN A 86 21.42 9.10 20.68
C GLN A 86 21.18 8.18 21.89
N VAL A 87 20.04 7.46 21.89
CA VAL A 87 19.67 6.53 22.97
C VAL A 87 20.44 5.23 22.83
N VAL A 88 20.66 4.79 21.60
CA VAL A 88 21.34 3.53 21.28
C VAL A 88 22.42 3.81 20.25
N ASP A 89 23.58 3.21 20.46
CA ASP A 89 24.68 3.26 19.52
C ASP A 89 24.29 2.63 18.15
N PRO A 90 24.65 3.23 17.01
CA PRO A 90 24.31 2.72 15.68
C PRO A 90 24.72 1.26 15.44
N ASP A 91 25.86 0.82 15.96
CA ASP A 91 26.33 -0.55 15.80
C ASP A 91 25.41 -1.53 16.54
N ARG A 92 24.92 -1.14 17.73
CA ARG A 92 23.96 -1.94 18.51
C ARG A 92 22.59 -2.00 17.86
N ILE A 93 22.16 -0.91 17.21
CA ILE A 93 20.93 -0.89 16.40
C ILE A 93 21.07 -1.86 15.21
N ALA A 94 22.21 -1.83 14.53
CA ALA A 94 22.49 -2.73 13.41
C ALA A 94 22.49 -4.21 13.84
N GLU A 95 23.10 -4.53 14.99
CA GLU A 95 23.05 -5.86 15.61
C GLU A 95 21.61 -6.32 15.90
N CYS A 96 20.79 -5.46 16.52
CA CYS A 96 19.38 -5.78 16.82
C CYS A 96 18.54 -5.99 15.55
N LEU A 97 18.77 -5.18 14.52
CA LEU A 97 18.14 -5.33 13.22
C LEU A 97 18.59 -6.62 12.52
N ALA A 98 19.85 -7.02 12.64
CA ALA A 98 20.34 -8.29 12.11
C ALA A 98 19.69 -9.47 12.83
N GLU A 99 19.58 -9.39 14.15
CA GLU A 99 18.95 -10.40 14.99
C GLU A 99 17.46 -10.59 14.65
N GLN A 100 16.71 -9.49 14.48
CA GLN A 100 15.32 -9.56 14.04
C GLN A 100 15.17 -10.34 12.72
N LYS A 101 16.05 -10.06 11.76
CA LYS A 101 16.06 -10.73 10.44
C LYS A 101 16.40 -12.21 10.57
N ARG A 102 17.33 -12.55 11.47
CA ARG A 102 17.69 -13.94 11.78
C ARG A 102 16.50 -14.69 12.37
N ILE A 103 15.85 -14.14 13.39
CA ILE A 103 14.68 -14.73 14.04
C ILE A 103 13.54 -14.94 13.03
N TYR A 104 13.25 -13.96 12.17
CA TYR A 104 12.22 -14.13 11.12
C TYR A 104 12.50 -15.32 10.18
N ARG A 105 13.78 -15.53 9.81
CA ARG A 105 14.16 -16.64 8.92
C ARG A 105 14.03 -18.00 9.59
N GLU A 106 14.30 -18.07 10.89
CA GLU A 106 14.24 -19.30 11.68
C GLU A 106 12.79 -19.64 12.10
N THR A 107 11.97 -18.62 12.35
CA THR A 107 10.60 -18.81 12.85
C THR A 107 9.61 -19.16 11.74
N LYS A 108 9.07 -20.37 11.81
CA LYS A 108 8.01 -20.86 10.91
C LYS A 108 6.59 -20.47 11.34
N THR A 109 6.39 -19.70 12.40
CA THR A 109 5.05 -19.26 12.86
C THR A 109 4.67 -17.86 12.35
N GLY A 110 5.65 -17.06 11.92
CA GLY A 110 5.41 -15.70 11.41
C GLY A 110 5.33 -14.66 12.51
N ASP A 111 5.56 -15.08 13.75
CA ASP A 111 5.78 -14.20 14.89
C ASP A 111 7.28 -13.96 15.03
N PHE A 112 7.64 -12.69 15.07
CA PHE A 112 9.01 -12.24 15.24
C PHE A 112 8.96 -10.97 16.10
N PRO A 113 9.95 -10.76 16.99
CA PRO A 113 9.94 -9.63 17.90
C PRO A 113 10.12 -8.31 17.15
N ARG A 114 9.56 -7.22 17.71
CA ARG A 114 9.81 -5.86 17.20
C ARG A 114 11.23 -5.43 17.58
N LEU A 115 11.78 -4.48 16.83
CA LEU A 115 13.07 -3.88 17.18
C LEU A 115 13.05 -3.32 18.62
N ALA A 116 11.97 -2.65 19.00
CA ALA A 116 11.75 -2.14 20.35
C ALA A 116 11.99 -3.21 21.43
N ASP A 117 11.40 -4.40 21.27
CA ASP A 117 11.54 -5.51 22.21
C ASP A 117 12.98 -6.00 22.26
N ILE A 118 13.62 -6.16 21.09
CA ILE A 118 15.00 -6.65 21.01
C ILE A 118 15.97 -5.69 21.70
N VAL A 119 15.82 -4.38 21.46
CA VAL A 119 16.68 -3.35 22.04
C VAL A 119 16.57 -3.34 23.57
N VAL A 120 15.35 -3.48 24.11
CA VAL A 120 15.13 -3.58 25.56
C VAL A 120 15.69 -4.88 26.13
N LEU A 121 15.39 -6.02 25.50
CA LEU A 121 15.87 -7.34 25.94
C LEU A 121 17.39 -7.44 25.95
N ARG A 122 18.08 -6.74 25.03
CA ARG A 122 19.54 -6.67 24.98
C ARG A 122 20.14 -5.63 25.94
N GLY A 123 19.30 -4.88 26.67
CA GLY A 123 19.75 -3.86 27.62
C GLY A 123 20.33 -2.61 26.96
N HIS A 124 20.03 -2.38 25.67
CA HIS A 124 20.54 -1.24 24.92
C HIS A 124 19.69 0.03 25.12
N ALA A 125 18.41 -0.12 25.47
CA ALA A 125 17.55 0.98 25.90
C ALA A 125 16.60 0.53 27.00
N THR A 126 16.13 1.48 27.79
CA THR A 126 15.06 1.25 28.77
C THR A 126 13.68 1.29 28.09
N PRO A 127 12.64 0.65 28.67
CA PRO A 127 11.27 0.75 28.15
C PRO A 127 10.78 2.20 27.99
N LYS A 128 11.18 3.08 28.91
CA LYS A 128 10.81 4.51 28.86
C LYS A 128 11.42 5.23 27.66
N GLN A 129 12.69 4.98 27.36
CA GLN A 129 13.36 5.56 26.19
C GLN A 129 12.74 5.06 24.87
N ILE A 130 12.32 3.79 24.84
CA ILE A 130 11.54 3.26 23.70
C ILE A 130 10.21 3.97 23.55
N GLU A 131 9.47 4.18 24.65
CA GLU A 131 8.19 4.88 24.61
C GLU A 131 8.33 6.30 24.04
N GLU A 132 9.37 7.03 24.47
CA GLU A 132 9.70 8.36 23.95
C GLU A 132 10.06 8.32 22.45
N ALA A 133 10.87 7.34 22.03
CA ALA A 133 11.22 7.16 20.62
C ALA A 133 10.00 6.81 19.74
N VAL A 134 9.07 5.99 20.23
CA VAL A 134 7.83 5.66 19.51
C VAL A 134 6.94 6.89 19.36
N LYS A 135 6.79 7.71 20.41
CA LYS A 135 6.06 8.99 20.31
C LYS A 135 6.66 9.89 19.23
N LEU A 136 7.98 10.05 19.25
CA LEU A 136 8.68 10.86 18.24
C LEU A 136 8.53 10.26 16.84
N GLN A 137 8.57 8.94 16.70
CA GLN A 137 8.34 8.24 15.42
C GLN A 137 6.94 8.53 14.85
N GLU A 138 5.91 8.53 15.71
CA GLU A 138 4.55 8.87 15.28
C GLU A 138 4.45 10.34 14.86
N GLU A 139 5.15 11.23 15.56
CA GLU A 139 5.23 12.66 15.26
C GLU A 139 5.94 12.94 13.93
N THR A 140 7.06 12.27 13.65
CA THR A 140 7.84 12.44 12.41
C THR A 140 7.25 11.72 11.21
N ARG A 141 6.31 10.80 11.41
CA ARG A 141 5.58 10.14 10.31
C ARG A 141 4.78 11.18 9.53
N LEU A 142 5.21 11.47 8.30
CA LEU A 142 4.54 12.38 7.37
C LEU A 142 3.03 12.02 7.24
N PRO A 143 2.12 12.99 7.03
CA PRO A 143 0.68 12.76 6.94
C PRO A 143 0.25 11.71 5.91
N SER A 144 1.04 11.47 4.86
CA SER A 144 0.81 10.42 3.86
C SER A 144 0.99 8.99 4.38
N GLN A 145 1.66 8.81 5.52
CA GLN A 145 1.84 7.52 6.21
C GLN A 145 0.99 7.40 7.48
N ARG A 146 0.26 8.45 7.87
CA ARG A 146 -0.70 8.47 8.98
C ARG A 146 -2.12 8.25 8.47
N LEU A 147 -2.47 7.04 8.07
CA LEU A 147 -3.88 6.67 7.95
C LEU A 147 -4.14 5.42 8.79
N SER A 148 -4.29 5.63 10.10
CA SER A 148 -5.21 4.77 10.84
C SER A 148 -6.63 5.11 10.36
N PRO A 149 -7.49 4.12 10.10
CA PRO A 149 -8.87 4.35 9.66
C PRO A 149 -9.65 5.32 10.56
N SER A 150 -9.31 5.38 11.85
CA SER A 150 -9.99 6.18 12.86
C SER A 150 -9.80 7.71 12.70
N ARG A 151 -8.61 8.18 12.28
CA ARG A 151 -8.36 9.62 12.06
C ARG A 151 -8.86 10.15 10.72
N ALA A 152 -9.03 9.27 9.72
CA ALA A 152 -9.69 9.62 8.46
C ALA A 152 -11.17 9.98 8.67
N ILE A 153 -11.81 9.37 9.67
CA ILE A 153 -13.21 9.63 10.05
C ILE A 153 -13.36 10.99 10.75
N GLU A 154 -12.40 11.43 11.56
CA GLU A 154 -12.41 12.75 12.20
C GLU A 154 -12.21 13.88 11.19
N ARG A 155 -11.29 13.73 10.22
CA ARG A 155 -11.09 14.72 9.15
C ARG A 155 -12.29 14.88 8.22
N LEU A 156 -13.07 13.81 8.01
CA LEU A 156 -14.34 13.88 7.27
C LEU A 156 -15.41 14.70 8.01
N LYS A 157 -15.35 14.78 9.34
CA LYS A 157 -16.25 15.64 10.14
C LYS A 157 -15.86 17.13 10.06
N GLU A 158 -14.59 17.43 9.79
CA GLU A 158 -14.04 18.79 9.73
C GLU A 158 -14.04 19.40 8.31
N GLY A 159 -14.60 18.73 7.31
CA GLY A 159 -14.71 19.24 5.95
C GLY A 159 -13.39 19.36 5.18
N GLN A 160 -12.28 18.85 5.72
CA GLN A 160 -10.99 18.81 5.04
C GLN A 160 -10.93 17.60 4.10
N LYS A 161 -10.68 17.85 2.80
CA LYS A 161 -10.44 16.77 1.84
C LYS A 161 -9.18 16.00 2.25
N PRO A 162 -9.20 14.65 2.29
CA PRO A 162 -8.02 13.86 2.57
C PRO A 162 -6.93 14.12 1.51
N PRO A 163 -5.64 14.03 1.86
CA PRO A 163 -4.57 14.07 0.87
C PRO A 163 -4.79 12.93 -0.13
N ASP A 164 -4.69 13.26 -1.40
CA ASP A 164 -4.95 12.38 -2.54
C ASP A 164 -3.82 11.33 -2.65
N SER A 165 -3.76 10.38 -1.71
CA SER A 165 -2.85 9.23 -1.80
C SER A 165 -3.46 8.23 -2.77
N THR A 166 -3.41 8.55 -4.06
CA THR A 166 -4.07 7.77 -5.08
C THR A 166 -3.11 7.37 -6.19
N GLN A 167 -2.47 6.21 -6.05
CA GLN A 167 -1.63 5.65 -7.11
C GLN A 167 -2.52 5.21 -8.29
N SER A 168 -2.20 5.70 -9.49
CA SER A 168 -2.80 5.24 -10.74
C SER A 168 -2.40 3.78 -11.02
N LEU A 169 -3.20 3.05 -11.82
CA LEU A 169 -2.81 1.73 -12.34
C LEU A 169 -1.43 1.78 -12.99
N THR A 170 -1.14 2.86 -13.72
CA THR A 170 0.16 3.11 -14.36
C THR A 170 1.29 3.33 -13.35
N ASP A 171 1.03 4.00 -12.23
CA ASP A 171 2.02 4.17 -11.16
C ASP A 171 2.27 2.83 -10.45
N VAL A 172 1.23 2.02 -10.25
CA VAL A 172 1.35 0.68 -9.69
C VAL A 172 2.16 -0.23 -10.62
N LEU A 173 1.86 -0.27 -11.92
CA LEU A 173 2.58 -1.07 -12.92
C LEU A 173 4.05 -0.61 -13.08
N ALA A 174 4.30 0.69 -13.05
CA ALA A 174 5.66 1.24 -13.06
C ALA A 174 6.48 0.79 -11.84
N GLU A 175 5.84 0.63 -10.67
CA GLU A 175 6.50 0.06 -9.49
C GLU A 175 6.89 -1.42 -9.63
N PHE A 176 6.40 -2.12 -10.66
CA PHE A 176 6.80 -3.47 -11.04
C PHE A 176 7.84 -3.51 -12.16
N GLY A 177 8.33 -2.36 -12.63
CA GLY A 177 9.29 -2.28 -13.74
C GLY A 177 8.66 -2.42 -15.13
N ILE A 178 7.33 -2.38 -15.21
CA ILE A 178 6.61 -2.30 -16.48
C ILE A 178 6.72 -0.85 -16.96
N ASP A 179 7.16 -0.66 -18.21
CA ASP A 179 7.36 0.69 -18.74
C ASP A 179 6.05 1.48 -18.70
N ARG A 180 6.12 2.73 -18.23
CA ARG A 180 4.94 3.57 -18.04
C ARG A 180 4.25 3.87 -19.37
N ALA A 181 5.01 4.10 -20.43
CA ALA A 181 4.45 4.37 -21.75
C ALA A 181 3.86 3.09 -22.36
N GLU A 182 4.48 1.93 -22.13
CA GLU A 182 3.92 0.63 -22.50
C GLU A 182 2.60 0.36 -21.76
N ALA A 183 2.53 0.61 -20.45
CA ALA A 183 1.31 0.48 -19.67
C ALA A 183 0.23 1.48 -20.12
N GLU A 184 0.59 2.74 -20.35
CA GLU A 184 -0.34 3.76 -20.86
C GLU A 184 -0.85 3.43 -22.27
N ALA A 185 -0.03 2.86 -23.14
CA ALA A 185 -0.42 2.45 -24.49
C ALA A 185 -1.30 1.17 -24.49
N LYS A 186 -0.92 0.17 -23.69
CA LYS A 186 -1.60 -1.14 -23.61
C LYS A 186 -2.94 -1.04 -22.88
N TYR A 187 -3.03 -0.16 -21.87
CA TYR A 187 -4.22 0.00 -21.02
C TYR A 187 -4.94 1.34 -21.24
N LYS A 188 -4.66 2.04 -22.35
CA LYS A 188 -5.25 3.35 -22.68
C LYS A 188 -6.77 3.38 -22.51
N GLN A 189 -7.46 2.37 -23.05
CA GLN A 189 -8.93 2.26 -22.95
C GLN A 189 -9.45 1.98 -21.53
N GLU A 190 -8.65 1.33 -20.68
CA GLU A 190 -9.00 1.04 -19.28
C GLU A 190 -8.65 2.22 -18.35
N ILE A 191 -7.64 3.01 -18.71
CA ILE A 191 -7.22 4.26 -18.05
C ILE A 191 -8.17 5.42 -18.41
N GLU A 192 -8.73 5.45 -19.63
CA GLU A 192 -9.56 6.55 -20.15
C GLU A 192 -11.00 6.61 -19.62
N ILE A 193 -11.44 5.69 -18.75
CA ILE A 193 -12.86 5.64 -18.36
C ILE A 193 -13.16 6.53 -17.14
N TYR A 194 -12.92 7.84 -17.23
CA TYR A 194 -13.37 8.80 -16.22
C TYR A 194 -13.87 10.08 -16.88
N VAL A 195 -15.17 10.17 -17.10
CA VAL A 195 -15.82 11.42 -17.49
C VAL A 195 -16.35 12.10 -16.22
N GLN A 196 -15.84 13.30 -15.92
CA GLN A 196 -16.20 14.05 -14.72
C GLN A 196 -17.39 14.96 -15.03
N CYS A 197 -18.39 14.97 -14.16
CA CYS A 197 -19.44 15.98 -14.23
C CYS A 197 -18.93 17.26 -13.56
N GLU A 198 -18.72 18.34 -14.32
CA GLU A 198 -18.23 19.62 -13.81
C GLU A 198 -19.07 20.16 -12.65
N TYR A 199 -20.37 19.89 -12.68
CA TYR A 199 -21.31 20.44 -11.71
C TYR A 199 -21.32 19.72 -10.35
N CYS A 200 -21.02 18.42 -10.32
CA CYS A 200 -21.11 17.63 -9.08
C CYS A 200 -19.81 16.92 -8.70
N GLY A 201 -18.75 17.06 -9.49
CA GLY A 201 -17.44 16.46 -9.25
C GLY A 201 -17.46 14.93 -9.22
N ARG A 202 -18.52 14.29 -9.73
CA ARG A 202 -18.63 12.83 -9.79
C ARG A 202 -18.17 12.33 -11.14
N SER A 203 -17.44 11.24 -11.09
CA SER A 203 -17.07 10.42 -12.22
C SER A 203 -18.11 9.34 -12.51
N ASN A 204 -18.30 9.01 -13.78
CA ASN A 204 -19.13 7.88 -14.20
C ASN A 204 -18.37 6.99 -15.21
N LEU A 205 -18.55 5.68 -15.10
CA LEU A 205 -17.81 4.64 -15.86
C LEU A 205 -18.50 4.20 -17.15
N ARG A 206 -19.45 4.97 -17.69
CA ARG A 206 -20.06 4.67 -18.99
C ARG A 206 -20.32 5.95 -19.75
N SER A 207 -20.20 5.85 -21.07
CA SER A 207 -20.44 6.80 -22.16
C SER A 207 -21.84 7.45 -22.20
N ALA A 208 -22.49 7.61 -21.05
CA ALA A 208 -23.73 8.34 -20.93
C ALA A 208 -23.43 9.82 -21.16
N SER A 209 -24.04 10.41 -22.19
CA SER A 209 -23.95 11.85 -22.46
C SER A 209 -24.51 12.71 -21.34
N LYS A 210 -25.25 12.15 -20.37
CA LYS A 210 -25.85 12.86 -19.24
C LYS A 210 -25.63 12.14 -17.91
N CYS A 211 -25.31 12.90 -16.87
CA CYS A 211 -25.19 12.40 -15.50
C CYS A 211 -26.57 11.98 -14.95
N LYS A 212 -26.72 10.71 -14.54
CA LYS A 212 -27.99 10.17 -14.00
C LYS A 212 -28.53 10.91 -12.76
N ARG A 213 -27.69 11.70 -12.08
CA ARG A 213 -28.06 12.40 -10.83
C ARG A 213 -28.49 13.84 -11.05
N CYS A 214 -27.79 14.61 -11.89
CA CYS A 214 -28.09 16.02 -12.12
C CYS A 214 -28.64 16.31 -13.53
N GLY A 215 -28.70 15.32 -14.41
CA GLY A 215 -29.18 15.48 -15.80
C GLY A 215 -28.23 16.24 -16.73
N ASN A 216 -27.13 16.80 -16.21
CA ASN A 216 -26.20 17.64 -16.96
C ASN A 216 -25.22 16.81 -17.79
N LEU A 217 -24.73 17.44 -18.87
CA LEU A 217 -23.71 16.90 -19.76
C LEU A 217 -22.41 16.66 -18.99
N LEU A 218 -21.74 15.56 -19.30
CA LEU A 218 -20.41 15.26 -18.77
C LEU A 218 -19.37 15.98 -19.64
N SER A 219 -18.30 16.52 -19.05
CA SER A 219 -17.27 17.21 -19.85
C SER A 219 -16.41 16.20 -20.60
N ASP A 220 -16.19 16.46 -21.89
CA ASP A 220 -15.37 15.60 -22.73
C ASP A 220 -13.95 15.44 -22.14
N PRO A 221 -13.30 14.27 -22.33
CA PRO A 221 -11.92 14.11 -21.94
C PRO A 221 -11.07 15.19 -22.63
N PRO A 222 -10.04 15.73 -21.95
CA PRO A 222 -9.17 16.74 -22.54
C PRO A 222 -8.55 16.20 -23.83
N SER A 223 -8.84 16.85 -24.94
CA SER A 223 -8.28 16.51 -26.25
C SER A 223 -6.77 16.70 -26.21
N VAL A 224 -6.03 15.61 -26.25
CA VAL A 224 -4.56 15.64 -26.42
C VAL A 224 -4.30 16.00 -27.89
N GLY A 225 -3.84 17.23 -28.12
CA GLY A 225 -3.42 17.71 -29.44
C GLY A 225 -2.27 16.85 -29.98
N GLY A 226 -2.37 16.49 -31.26
CA GLY A 226 -1.45 15.58 -31.97
C GLY A 226 -0.13 16.18 -32.41
#